data_AF-A0A9Q2XPD4-F1
#
_entry.id   AF-A0A9Q2XPD4-F1
#
_cell.length_a   1.000
_cell.length_b   1.000
_cell.length_c   1.000
_cell.angle_alpha   90.00
_cell.angle_beta   90.00
_cell.angle_gamma   90.00
#
_symmetry.space_group_name_H-M   'P 1'
#
loop_
_entity.id
_entity.type
_entity.pdbx_description
1 polymer ?
#
loop_
_entity_poly.entity_id
_entity_poly.type
_entity_poly.pdbx_seq_one_letter_code
_entity_poly.pdbx_strand_id
1 'polypeptide(L)'
;MTLGNQARNTLKLLAVLGGLWGFGQLPVNIGSNLILFGGLLAGGVFAAVNLSRIFAFVSYWPGTLLYSVVVVYLCRITTEKSLNARFGIEIGYLNHAPILYGALYSIAFSLMLVGLYLLMPLRLRQWLPARPATDTRKLPGFEPFFATALLCAALYTQQQLDKGLEFALIADAVAVSSCGPPEAGTLYLRKNHEQCYALQGNPLIGTFTVQALDSKAP
;
A
#
# COMPACT_ATOMS: atom_id res chain seq x y z
N MET A 1 8.09 -3.47 52.97
CA MET A 1 8.49 -3.53 51.55
C MET A 1 10.00 -3.70 51.51
N THR A 2 10.48 -4.84 51.03
CA THR A 2 11.86 -5.32 51.26
C THR A 2 12.86 -4.67 50.32
N LEU A 3 14.00 -4.24 50.86
CA LEU A 3 15.14 -3.59 50.17
C LEU A 3 15.55 -4.27 48.85
N GLY A 4 15.38 -5.60 48.75
CA GLY A 4 15.71 -6.40 47.57
C GLY A 4 14.91 -6.06 46.31
N ASN A 5 13.65 -5.61 46.44
CA ASN A 5 12.84 -5.23 45.28
C ASN A 5 13.24 -3.87 44.71
N GLN A 6 13.68 -2.94 45.56
CA GLN A 6 14.20 -1.64 45.10
C GLN A 6 15.53 -1.81 44.37
N ALA A 7 16.46 -2.61 44.93
CA ALA A 7 17.74 -2.92 44.29
C ALA A 7 17.56 -3.63 42.94
N ARG A 8 16.61 -4.56 42.84
CA ARG A 8 16.31 -5.26 41.58
C ARG A 8 15.70 -4.34 40.52
N ASN A 9 14.89 -3.37 40.94
CA ASN A 9 14.28 -2.40 40.02
C ASN A 9 15.28 -1.33 39.58
N THR A 10 16.17 -0.87 40.45
CA THR A 10 17.26 0.05 40.06
C THR A 10 18.28 -0.64 39.16
N LEU A 11 18.59 -1.91 39.39
CA LEU A 11 19.48 -2.69 38.52
C LEU A 11 18.86 -2.92 37.13
N LYS A 12 17.55 -3.17 37.05
CA LYS A 12 16.82 -3.21 35.77
C LYS A 12 16.84 -1.87 35.05
N LEU A 13 16.65 -0.77 35.78
CA LEU A 13 16.68 0.57 35.21
C LEU A 13 18.08 0.93 34.69
N LEU A 14 19.13 0.59 35.43
CA LEU A 14 20.52 0.77 35.03
C LEU A 14 20.89 -0.12 33.83
N ALA A 15 20.38 -1.35 33.76
CA ALA A 15 20.57 -2.22 32.60
C ALA A 15 19.86 -1.69 31.35
N VAL A 16 18.67 -1.11 31.49
CA VAL A 16 17.94 -0.48 30.38
C VAL A 16 18.63 0.81 29.93
N LEU A 17 19.09 1.65 30.87
CA LEU A 17 19.82 2.89 30.57
C LEU A 17 21.20 2.60 29.96
N GLY A 18 21.91 1.59 30.46
CA GLY A 18 23.17 1.12 29.90
C GLY A 18 23.00 0.49 28.51
N GLY A 19 21.91 -0.25 28.29
CA GLY A 19 21.52 -0.76 26.98
C GLY A 19 21.22 0.36 25.99
N LEU A 20 20.44 1.37 26.39
CA LEU A 20 20.14 2.56 25.58
C LEU A 20 21.40 3.39 25.27
N TRP A 21 22.31 3.52 26.23
CA TRP A 21 23.57 4.23 26.04
C TRP A 21 24.55 3.49 25.12
N GLY A 22 24.69 2.18 25.29
CA GLY A 22 25.47 1.32 24.37
C GLY A 22 24.88 1.28 22.96
N PHE A 23 23.55 1.39 22.86
CA PHE A 23 22.86 1.53 21.58
C PHE A 23 23.18 2.85 20.87
N GLY A 24 23.32 3.95 21.63
CA GLY A 24 23.70 5.26 21.11
C GLY A 24 25.16 5.38 20.65
N GLN A 25 26.02 4.42 21.01
CA GLN A 25 27.44 4.38 20.61
C GLN A 25 27.72 3.52 19.38
N LEU A 26 26.73 2.77 18.88
CA LEU A 26 26.87 2.01 17.64
C LEU A 26 26.91 2.98 16.45
N PRO A 27 27.79 2.77 15.45
CA PRO A 27 27.81 3.58 14.25
C PRO A 27 26.42 3.56 13.60
N VAL A 28 25.97 4.71 13.10
CA VAL A 28 24.58 4.95 12.67
C VAL A 28 24.07 3.85 11.74
N ASN A 29 24.92 3.27 10.88
CA ASN A 29 24.56 2.16 10.00
C ASN A 29 24.28 0.84 10.72
N ILE A 30 24.97 0.53 11.83
CA ILE A 30 24.75 -0.71 12.59
C ILE A 30 23.59 -0.51 13.58
N GLY A 31 23.55 0.64 14.26
CA GLY A 31 22.47 0.98 15.19
C GLY A 31 21.11 1.09 14.49
N SER A 32 21.03 1.81 13.37
CA SER A 32 19.77 1.93 12.60
C SER A 32 19.30 0.59 12.05
N ASN A 33 20.22 -0.25 11.54
CA ASN A 33 19.89 -1.59 11.09
C ASN A 33 19.39 -2.46 12.24
N LEU A 34 20.00 -2.40 13.43
CA LEU A 34 19.50 -3.13 14.60
C LEU A 34 18.13 -2.65 15.09
N ILE A 35 17.84 -1.34 15.03
CA ILE A 35 16.49 -0.81 15.34
C ILE A 35 15.49 -1.29 14.28
N LEU A 36 15.84 -1.21 13.00
CA LEU A 36 14.98 -1.61 11.90
C LEU A 36 14.70 -3.11 11.93
N PHE A 37 15.73 -3.95 12.04
CA PHE A 37 15.59 -5.40 12.17
C PHE A 37 14.88 -5.78 13.47
N GLY A 38 15.23 -5.17 14.61
CA GLY A 38 14.57 -5.43 15.89
C GLY A 38 13.09 -5.03 15.87
N GLY A 39 12.77 -3.89 15.27
CA GLY A 39 11.40 -3.41 15.09
C GLY A 39 10.59 -4.28 14.13
N LEU A 40 11.18 -4.69 13.00
CA LEU A 40 10.55 -5.61 12.05
C LEU A 40 10.32 -6.99 12.67
N LEU A 41 11.28 -7.51 13.44
CA LEU A 41 11.12 -8.76 14.18
C LEU A 41 10.04 -8.65 15.25
N ALA A 42 10.02 -7.56 16.03
CA ALA A 42 8.97 -7.31 17.01
C ALA A 42 7.58 -7.23 16.37
N GLY A 43 7.46 -6.55 15.22
CA GLY A 43 6.24 -6.49 14.43
C GLY A 43 5.85 -7.86 13.87
N GLY A 44 6.81 -8.65 13.38
CA GLY A 44 6.59 -10.01 12.89
C GLY A 44 6.14 -10.97 13.99
N VAL A 45 6.72 -10.88 15.19
CA VAL A 45 6.29 -11.64 16.36
C VAL A 45 4.85 -11.27 16.75
N PHE A 46 4.53 -9.98 16.76
CA PHE A 46 3.15 -9.54 17.01
C PHE A 46 2.16 -10.09 15.98
N ALA A 47 2.54 -10.09 14.69
CA ALA A 47 1.74 -10.62 13.60
C ALA A 47 1.51 -12.13 13.74
N ALA A 48 2.56 -12.90 14.04
CA ALA A 48 2.48 -14.35 14.21
C ALA A 48 1.57 -14.74 15.39
N VAL A 49 1.68 -14.02 16.51
CA VAL A 49 0.90 -14.31 17.73
C VAL A 49 -0.58 -13.90 17.57
N ASN A 50 -0.89 -12.92 16.73
CA ASN A 50 -2.23 -12.41 16.48
C ASN A 50 -2.77 -12.78 15.08
N LEU A 51 -2.18 -13.79 14.41
CA LEU A 51 -2.45 -14.12 13.00
C LEU A 51 -3.92 -14.45 12.72
N SER A 52 -4.58 -15.19 13.60
CA SER A 52 -6.01 -15.53 13.45
C SER A 52 -6.92 -14.29 13.46
N ARG A 53 -6.55 -13.24 14.22
CA ARG A 53 -7.31 -11.98 14.28
C ARG A 53 -7.03 -11.12 13.07
N ILE A 54 -5.79 -11.06 12.63
CA ILE A 54 -5.41 -10.35 11.40
C ILE A 54 -6.14 -10.99 10.22
N PHE A 55 -6.16 -12.32 10.13
CA PHE A 55 -6.87 -13.02 9.06
C PHE A 55 -8.37 -12.81 9.11
N ALA A 56 -8.99 -12.85 10.30
CA ALA A 56 -10.40 -12.49 10.45
C ALA A 56 -10.66 -11.04 10.01
N PHE A 57 -9.81 -10.08 10.41
CA PHE A 57 -9.96 -8.70 9.96
C PHE A 57 -9.85 -8.58 8.43
N VAL A 58 -8.85 -9.25 7.82
CA VAL A 58 -8.64 -9.25 6.36
C VAL A 58 -9.80 -9.90 5.60
N SER A 59 -10.46 -10.92 6.17
CA SER A 59 -11.62 -11.52 5.51
C SER A 59 -12.89 -10.65 5.59
N TYR A 60 -13.08 -9.90 6.68
CA TYR A 60 -14.23 -9.00 6.84
C TYR A 60 -14.04 -7.64 6.17
N TRP A 61 -12.80 -7.12 6.11
CA TRP A 61 -12.49 -5.77 5.65
C TRP A 61 -13.00 -5.46 4.22
N PRO A 62 -12.77 -6.32 3.20
CA PRO A 62 -13.27 -6.10 1.84
C PRO A 62 -14.80 -6.06 1.73
N GLY A 63 -15.50 -6.71 2.65
CA GLY A 63 -16.97 -6.73 2.69
C GLY A 63 -17.59 -5.51 3.37
N THR A 64 -16.79 -4.59 3.91
CA THR A 64 -17.32 -3.39 4.58
C THR A 64 -17.71 -2.31 3.56
N LEU A 65 -18.82 -1.62 3.83
CA LEU A 65 -19.26 -0.46 3.01
C LEU A 65 -18.18 0.63 2.91
N LEU A 66 -17.39 0.80 3.98
CA LEU A 66 -16.29 1.77 4.02
C LEU A 66 -15.20 1.38 3.01
N TYR A 67 -14.84 0.10 2.92
CA TYR A 67 -13.91 -0.37 1.90
C TYR A 67 -14.48 -0.21 0.48
N SER A 68 -15.68 -0.72 0.22
CA SER A 68 -16.23 -0.76 -1.14
C SER A 68 -16.59 0.62 -1.69
N VAL A 69 -17.12 1.53 -0.86
CA VAL A 69 -17.59 2.85 -1.32
C VAL A 69 -16.53 3.91 -1.14
N VAL A 70 -15.77 3.93 -0.05
CA VAL A 70 -14.81 5.01 0.20
C VAL A 70 -13.46 4.65 -0.39
N VAL A 71 -12.91 3.49 -0.05
CA VAL A 71 -11.55 3.14 -0.45
C VAL A 71 -11.48 2.85 -1.95
N VAL A 72 -12.33 1.97 -2.49
CA VAL A 72 -12.28 1.62 -3.93
C VAL A 72 -12.63 2.82 -4.82
N TYR A 73 -13.61 3.63 -4.44
CA TYR A 73 -14.00 4.81 -5.23
C TYR A 73 -12.92 5.90 -5.23
N LEU A 74 -12.33 6.21 -4.07
CA LEU A 74 -11.23 7.17 -4.01
C LEU A 74 -10.02 6.65 -4.78
N CYS A 75 -9.67 5.38 -4.63
CA CYS A 75 -8.58 4.77 -5.38
C CYS A 75 -8.84 4.85 -6.88
N ARG A 76 -10.05 4.53 -7.35
CA ARG A 76 -10.45 4.70 -8.76
C ARG A 76 -10.23 6.13 -9.24
N ILE A 77 -10.76 7.14 -8.54
CA ILE A 77 -10.60 8.56 -8.92
C ILE A 77 -9.12 8.96 -8.95
N THR A 78 -8.34 8.53 -7.96
CA THR A 78 -6.90 8.82 -7.95
C THR A 78 -6.18 8.18 -9.13
N THR A 79 -6.54 6.95 -9.49
CA THR A 79 -5.96 6.26 -10.66
C THR A 79 -6.38 6.94 -11.96
N GLU A 80 -7.65 7.33 -12.13
CA GLU A 80 -8.13 8.11 -13.29
C GLU A 80 -7.32 9.40 -13.47
N LYS A 81 -7.13 10.16 -12.39
CA LYS A 81 -6.35 11.40 -12.41
C LYS A 81 -4.87 11.15 -12.68
N SER A 82 -4.28 10.10 -12.11
CA SER A 82 -2.89 9.74 -12.33
C SER A 82 -2.63 9.30 -13.78
N LEU A 83 -3.54 8.53 -14.37
CA LEU A 83 -3.47 8.11 -15.77
C LEU A 83 -3.60 9.31 -16.72
N ASN A 84 -4.56 10.20 -16.46
CA ASN A 84 -4.69 11.44 -17.23
C ASN A 84 -3.45 12.33 -17.08
N ALA A 85 -2.93 12.53 -15.87
CA ALA A 85 -1.75 13.38 -15.64
C ALA A 85 -0.47 12.83 -16.29
N ARG A 86 -0.30 11.51 -16.37
CA ARG A 86 0.91 10.90 -16.95
C ARG A 86 0.84 10.67 -18.45
N PHE A 87 -0.32 10.27 -18.97
CA PHE A 87 -0.50 9.90 -20.39
C PHE A 87 -1.37 10.87 -21.18
N GLY A 88 -2.00 11.86 -20.53
CA GLY A 88 -2.87 12.85 -21.18
C GLY A 88 -4.10 12.24 -21.84
N ILE A 89 -4.56 11.08 -21.38
CA ILE A 89 -5.74 10.39 -21.90
C ILE A 89 -6.98 11.00 -21.26
N GLU A 90 -7.97 11.37 -22.08
CA GLU A 90 -9.25 11.87 -21.59
C GLU A 90 -9.98 10.78 -20.80
N ILE A 91 -10.56 11.19 -19.66
CA ILE A 91 -11.18 10.28 -18.68
C ILE A 91 -12.30 9.43 -19.32
N GLY A 92 -12.97 9.95 -20.36
CA GLY A 92 -14.03 9.24 -21.08
C GLY A 92 -13.56 8.01 -21.88
N TYR A 93 -12.27 7.89 -22.19
CA TYR A 93 -11.71 6.74 -22.91
C TYR A 93 -11.06 5.70 -21.98
N LEU A 94 -11.10 5.89 -20.66
CA LEU A 94 -10.55 4.99 -19.65
C LEU A 94 -11.69 4.28 -18.90
N ASN A 95 -12.08 3.09 -19.36
CA ASN A 95 -13.22 2.37 -18.78
C ASN A 95 -12.79 1.30 -17.78
N HIS A 96 -11.74 0.54 -18.10
CA HIS A 96 -11.32 -0.64 -17.35
C HIS A 96 -10.02 -0.42 -16.59
N ALA A 97 -9.07 0.33 -17.14
CA ALA A 97 -7.77 0.60 -16.52
C ALA A 97 -7.90 1.21 -15.11
N PRO A 98 -8.74 2.23 -14.88
CA PRO A 98 -8.84 2.85 -13.55
C PRO A 98 -9.56 1.97 -12.52
N ILE A 99 -10.43 1.06 -12.98
CA ILE A 99 -11.11 0.10 -12.10
C ILE A 99 -10.12 -0.98 -11.64
N LEU A 100 -9.41 -1.58 -12.59
CA LEU A 100 -8.44 -2.66 -12.32
C LEU A 100 -7.31 -2.17 -11.43
N TYR A 101 -6.69 -1.04 -11.78
CA TYR A 101 -5.62 -0.48 -10.97
C TYR A 101 -6.14 0.16 -9.69
N GLY A 102 -7.31 0.81 -9.71
CA GLY A 102 -7.94 1.33 -8.50
C GLY A 102 -8.16 0.22 -7.46
N ALA A 103 -8.57 -0.98 -7.90
CA ALA A 103 -8.69 -2.14 -7.02
C ALA A 103 -7.33 -2.59 -6.45
N LEU A 104 -6.24 -2.56 -7.23
CA LEU A 104 -4.91 -2.89 -6.72
C LEU A 104 -4.40 -1.83 -5.73
N TYR A 105 -4.57 -0.54 -6.04
CA TYR A 105 -4.26 0.56 -5.12
C TYR A 105 -5.09 0.51 -3.84
N SER A 106 -6.33 0.03 -3.91
CA SER A 106 -7.22 -0.11 -2.75
C SER A 106 -6.64 -1.04 -1.67
N ILE A 107 -5.86 -2.04 -2.07
CA ILE A 107 -5.20 -2.97 -1.14
C ILE A 107 -4.11 -2.23 -0.37
N ALA A 108 -3.20 -1.56 -1.08
CA ALA A 108 -2.10 -0.82 -0.47
C ALA A 108 -2.62 0.35 0.39
N PHE A 109 -3.63 1.08 -0.09
CA PHE A 109 -4.26 2.16 0.65
C PHE A 109 -4.98 1.65 1.91
N SER A 110 -5.64 0.50 1.83
CA SER A 110 -6.26 -0.14 3.00
C SER A 110 -5.23 -0.52 4.06
N LEU A 111 -4.09 -1.09 3.66
CA LEU A 111 -2.99 -1.35 4.58
C LEU A 111 -2.53 -0.04 5.23
N MET A 112 -2.35 1.02 4.45
CA MET A 112 -1.96 2.31 4.99
C MET A 112 -2.96 2.84 6.05
N LEU A 113 -4.27 2.75 5.79
CA LEU A 113 -5.30 3.14 6.75
C LEU A 113 -5.27 2.30 8.03
N VAL A 114 -5.06 0.99 7.91
CA VAL A 114 -4.95 0.08 9.07
C VAL A 114 -3.71 0.43 9.90
N GLY A 115 -2.57 0.68 9.26
CA GLY A 115 -1.35 1.12 9.93
C GLY A 115 -1.54 2.44 10.68
N LEU A 116 -2.19 3.43 10.04
CA LEU A 116 -2.51 4.70 10.67
C LEU A 116 -3.46 4.53 11.87
N TYR A 117 -4.50 3.72 11.73
CA TYR A 117 -5.41 3.40 12.81
C TYR A 117 -4.68 2.78 14.01
N LEU A 118 -3.75 1.84 13.75
CA LEU A 118 -2.94 1.18 14.76
C LEU A 118 -1.83 2.05 15.38
N LEU A 119 -1.54 3.23 14.82
CA LEU A 119 -0.68 4.24 15.46
C LEU A 119 -1.47 5.32 16.22
N MET A 120 -2.76 5.47 15.91
CA MET A 120 -3.61 6.46 16.56
C MET A 120 -3.69 6.19 18.08
N PRO A 121 -3.58 7.22 18.94
CA PRO A 121 -3.66 7.02 20.38
C PRO A 121 -5.03 6.46 20.77
N LEU A 122 -5.06 5.61 21.79
CA LEU A 122 -6.27 4.90 22.24
C LEU A 122 -7.45 5.85 22.52
N ARG A 123 -7.17 7.07 23.01
CA ARG A 123 -8.17 8.11 23.25
C ARG A 123 -8.91 8.55 22.00
N LEU A 124 -8.25 8.61 20.84
CA LEU A 124 -8.87 8.96 19.56
C LEU A 124 -9.59 7.75 18.93
N ARG A 125 -9.10 6.52 19.17
CA ARG A 125 -9.80 5.31 18.72
C ARG A 125 -11.15 5.11 19.39
N GLN A 126 -11.30 5.54 20.64
CA GLN A 126 -12.59 5.48 21.35
C GLN A 126 -13.71 6.28 20.67
N TRP A 127 -13.37 7.26 19.84
CA TRP A 127 -14.33 8.06 19.08
C TRP A 127 -14.74 7.39 17.76
N LEU A 128 -14.01 6.37 17.32
CA LEU A 128 -14.31 5.59 16.13
C LEU A 128 -15.08 4.33 16.56
N PRO A 129 -16.29 4.07 16.04
CA PRO A 129 -17.14 2.95 16.46
C PRO A 129 -16.65 1.57 15.97
N ALA A 130 -15.36 1.43 15.65
CA ALA A 130 -14.73 0.16 15.29
C ALA A 130 -14.44 -0.66 16.56
N ARG A 131 -15.50 -1.21 17.16
CA ARG A 131 -15.56 -2.19 18.27
C ARG A 131 -14.43 -2.12 19.32
N PRO A 132 -14.74 -1.87 20.61
CA PRO A 132 -13.82 -2.21 21.69
C PRO A 132 -13.79 -3.74 21.79
N ALA A 133 -12.89 -4.38 21.06
CA ALA A 133 -12.46 -5.71 21.44
C ALA A 133 -11.81 -5.53 22.81
N THR A 134 -12.49 -6.00 23.86
CA THR A 134 -11.90 -6.30 25.17
C THR A 134 -10.44 -6.65 24.97
N ASP A 135 -9.56 -5.86 25.61
CA ASP A 135 -8.12 -5.78 25.37
C ASP A 135 -7.42 -7.09 25.71
N THR A 136 -7.63 -8.09 24.86
CA THR A 136 -7.09 -9.44 24.92
C THR A 136 -5.95 -9.55 23.92
N ARG A 137 -5.32 -8.43 23.55
CA ARG A 137 -4.19 -8.39 22.63
C ARG A 137 -2.97 -8.99 23.32
N LYS A 138 -2.36 -9.98 22.68
CA LYS A 138 -1.11 -10.55 23.15
C LYS A 138 0.02 -9.61 22.73
N LEU A 139 0.82 -9.15 23.69
CA LEU A 139 1.97 -8.26 23.51
C LEU A 139 1.62 -6.87 22.90
N PRO A 140 0.78 -6.05 23.55
CA PRO A 140 0.37 -4.73 23.02
C PRO A 140 1.53 -3.75 22.81
N GLY A 141 2.66 -3.93 23.51
CA GLY A 141 3.87 -3.12 23.32
C GLY A 141 4.55 -3.27 21.95
N PHE A 142 4.23 -4.34 21.19
CA PHE A 142 4.76 -4.55 19.84
C PHE A 142 3.83 -4.05 18.72
N GLU A 143 2.62 -3.61 19.06
CA GLU A 143 1.67 -3.03 18.12
C GLU A 143 2.21 -1.85 17.30
N PRO A 144 2.91 -0.83 17.88
CA PRO A 144 3.40 0.28 17.09
C PRO A 144 4.47 -0.15 16.07
N PHE A 145 5.29 -1.15 16.41
CA PHE A 145 6.28 -1.70 15.49
C PHE A 145 5.62 -2.45 14.33
N PHE A 146 4.58 -3.23 14.60
CA PHE A 146 3.77 -3.86 13.57
C PHE A 146 3.08 -2.82 12.68
N ALA A 147 2.46 -1.79 13.26
CA ALA A 147 1.80 -0.73 12.52
C ALA A 147 2.75 0.05 11.61
N THR A 148 3.96 0.33 12.11
CA THR A 148 5.02 1.02 11.35
C THR A 148 5.51 0.15 10.19
N ALA A 149 5.76 -1.14 10.43
CA ALA A 149 6.13 -2.08 9.38
C ALA A 149 5.06 -2.18 8.28
N LEU A 150 3.78 -2.18 8.69
CA LEU A 150 2.64 -2.24 7.78
C LEU A 150 2.49 -0.96 6.93
N LEU A 151 2.79 0.22 7.50
CA LEU A 151 2.90 1.47 6.74
C LEU A 151 4.05 1.46 5.74
N CYS A 152 5.24 1.03 6.17
CA CYS A 152 6.40 0.91 5.28
C CYS A 152 6.09 -0.03 4.10
N ALA A 153 5.45 -1.17 4.37
CA ALA A 153 5.02 -2.11 3.34
C ALA A 153 3.99 -1.47 2.39
N ALA A 154 2.98 -0.77 2.93
CA ALA A 154 1.97 -0.08 2.13
C ALA A 154 2.60 0.96 1.18
N LEU A 155 3.48 1.83 1.70
CA LEU A 155 4.18 2.84 0.91
C LEU A 155 5.06 2.21 -0.18
N TYR A 156 5.81 1.16 0.16
CA TYR A 156 6.61 0.43 -0.82
C TYR A 156 5.74 -0.17 -1.93
N THR A 157 4.62 -0.81 -1.57
CA THR A 157 3.69 -1.37 -2.57
C THR A 157 3.08 -0.30 -3.47
N GLN A 158 2.74 0.88 -2.94
CA GLN A 158 2.27 2.00 -3.75
C GLN A 158 3.32 2.47 -4.76
N GLN A 159 4.58 2.61 -4.32
CA GLN A 159 5.67 3.00 -5.22
C GLN A 159 5.90 1.99 -6.35
N GLN A 160 5.73 0.70 -6.07
CA GLN A 160 5.84 -0.33 -7.11
C GLN A 160 4.62 -0.33 -8.06
N LEU A 161 3.41 -0.11 -7.53
CA LEU A 161 2.20 0.06 -8.34
C LEU A 161 2.31 1.29 -9.27
N ASP A 162 2.90 2.38 -8.79
CA ASP A 162 3.13 3.59 -9.58
C ASP A 162 4.04 3.33 -10.78
N LYS A 163 5.04 2.45 -10.66
CA LYS A 163 5.90 2.04 -11.78
C LYS A 163 5.16 1.14 -12.76
N GLY A 164 4.22 0.34 -12.26
CA GLY A 164 3.38 -0.54 -13.06
C GLY A 164 2.19 0.16 -13.71
N LEU A 165 1.97 1.46 -13.52
CA LEU A 165 0.73 2.14 -13.96
C LEU A 165 0.50 2.04 -15.48
N GLU A 166 1.59 2.00 -16.26
CA GLU A 166 1.56 1.84 -17.71
C GLU A 166 0.82 0.56 -18.15
N PHE A 167 0.91 -0.52 -17.38
CA PHE A 167 0.27 -1.80 -17.71
C PHE A 167 -1.25 -1.74 -17.58
N ALA A 168 -1.77 -0.77 -16.80
CA ALA A 168 -3.20 -0.53 -16.69
C ALA A 168 -3.82 -0.24 -18.07
N LEU A 169 -3.06 0.46 -18.93
CA LEU A 169 -3.50 0.89 -20.25
C LEU A 169 -3.86 -0.27 -21.18
N ILE A 170 -3.27 -1.45 -20.96
CA ILE A 170 -3.56 -2.66 -21.73
C ILE A 170 -5.02 -3.09 -21.55
N ALA A 171 -5.62 -2.82 -20.39
CA ALA A 171 -7.00 -3.20 -20.10
C ALA A 171 -8.04 -2.45 -20.96
N ASP A 172 -7.69 -1.26 -21.45
CA ASP A 172 -8.53 -0.44 -22.34
C ASP A 172 -8.07 -0.48 -23.80
N ALA A 173 -6.97 -1.17 -24.09
CA ALA A 173 -6.41 -1.24 -25.43
C ALA A 173 -7.08 -2.34 -26.26
N VAL A 174 -7.32 -2.05 -27.54
CA VAL A 174 -8.02 -2.93 -28.47
C VAL A 174 -7.19 -3.19 -29.72
N ALA A 175 -7.24 -4.42 -30.24
CA ALA A 175 -6.49 -4.81 -31.45
C ALA A 175 -7.04 -4.15 -32.73
N VAL A 176 -8.31 -3.73 -32.72
CA VAL A 176 -8.96 -3.01 -33.82
C VAL A 176 -9.58 -1.74 -33.26
N SER A 177 -9.24 -0.59 -33.82
CA SER A 177 -9.83 0.69 -33.42
C SER A 177 -9.96 1.64 -34.62
N SER A 178 -10.63 2.77 -34.42
CA SER A 178 -10.63 3.88 -35.39
C SER A 178 -9.25 4.50 -35.62
N CYS A 179 -8.25 4.15 -34.80
CA CYS A 179 -6.90 4.69 -34.88
C CYS A 179 -5.99 3.95 -35.87
N GLY A 180 -6.29 2.68 -36.21
CA GLY A 180 -5.42 1.89 -37.07
C GLY A 180 -5.96 0.50 -37.39
N PRO A 181 -5.47 -0.11 -38.50
CA PRO A 181 -5.81 -1.49 -38.87
C PRO A 181 -5.22 -2.50 -37.89
N PRO A 182 -5.76 -3.73 -37.79
CA PRO A 182 -5.19 -4.78 -36.94
C PRO A 182 -3.79 -5.20 -37.41
N GLU A 183 -2.78 -4.88 -36.62
CA GLU A 183 -1.40 -5.33 -36.81
C GLU A 183 -1.01 -6.34 -35.73
N ALA A 184 -0.23 -7.36 -36.11
CA ALA A 184 0.19 -8.40 -35.18
C ALA A 184 1.10 -7.83 -34.09
N GLY A 185 0.68 -7.93 -32.82
CA GLY A 185 1.44 -7.42 -31.68
C GLY A 185 1.27 -5.91 -31.40
N THR A 186 0.33 -5.25 -32.09
CA THR A 186 -0.03 -3.85 -31.84
C THR A 186 -1.45 -3.78 -31.25
N LEU A 187 -1.59 -3.12 -30.11
CA LEU A 187 -2.89 -2.74 -29.54
C LEU A 187 -3.02 -1.22 -29.62
N TYR A 188 -4.22 -0.71 -29.88
CA TYR A 188 -4.48 0.71 -29.96
C TYR A 188 -5.28 1.19 -28.76
N LEU A 189 -4.94 2.36 -28.25
CA LEU A 189 -5.65 3.02 -27.16
C LEU A 189 -5.95 4.46 -27.57
N ARG A 190 -7.21 4.89 -27.45
CA ARG A 190 -7.58 6.25 -27.80
C ARG A 190 -7.19 7.20 -26.67
N LYS A 191 -6.48 8.28 -27.01
CA LYS A 191 -6.09 9.32 -26.04
C LYS A 191 -7.14 10.42 -25.97
N ASN A 192 -7.54 10.94 -27.12
CA ASN A 192 -8.58 11.95 -27.29
C ASN A 192 -9.23 11.79 -28.68
N HIS A 193 -10.01 12.78 -29.12
CA HIS A 193 -10.61 12.74 -30.46
C HIS A 193 -9.57 12.68 -31.59
N GLU A 194 -8.41 13.33 -31.43
CA GLU A 194 -7.41 13.58 -32.46
C GLU A 194 -6.13 12.71 -32.36
N GLN A 195 -5.93 11.99 -31.27
CA GLN A 195 -4.70 11.27 -30.96
C GLN A 195 -4.99 9.89 -30.36
N CYS A 196 -4.12 8.95 -30.70
CA CYS A 196 -4.14 7.59 -30.18
C CYS A 196 -2.73 7.15 -29.77
N TYR A 197 -2.67 6.09 -28.98
CA TYR A 197 -1.46 5.37 -28.65
C TYR A 197 -1.48 4.01 -29.34
N ALA A 198 -0.37 3.65 -29.99
CA ALA A 198 -0.07 2.26 -30.31
C ALA A 198 0.80 1.68 -29.20
N LEU A 199 0.34 0.59 -28.63
CA LEU A 199 1.05 -0.26 -27.69
C LEU A 199 1.62 -1.42 -28.50
N GLN A 200 2.92 -1.36 -28.80
CA GLN A 200 3.61 -2.47 -29.48
C GLN A 200 4.30 -3.35 -28.46
N GLY A 201 4.00 -4.65 -28.47
CA GLY A 201 4.67 -5.61 -27.60
C GLY A 201 3.83 -6.84 -27.29
N ASN A 202 4.33 -7.64 -26.36
CA ASN A 202 3.62 -8.85 -25.92
C ASN A 202 2.96 -8.59 -24.55
N PRO A 203 1.63 -8.50 -24.48
CA PRO A 203 0.93 -8.24 -23.22
C PRO A 203 1.15 -9.34 -22.17
N LEU A 204 1.55 -10.55 -22.57
CA LEU A 204 1.87 -11.67 -21.67
C LEU A 204 3.29 -11.58 -21.07
N ILE A 205 4.21 -10.86 -21.73
CA ILE A 205 5.61 -10.69 -21.28
C ILE A 205 5.81 -9.32 -20.62
N GLY A 206 4.82 -8.44 -20.73
CA GLY A 206 4.80 -7.17 -20.01
C GLY A 206 5.75 -6.11 -20.56
N THR A 207 6.19 -6.27 -21.80
CA THR A 207 6.95 -5.25 -22.51
C THR A 207 6.03 -4.59 -23.52
N PHE A 208 5.80 -3.30 -23.38
CA PHE A 208 5.08 -2.51 -24.36
C PHE A 208 5.73 -1.14 -24.49
N THR A 209 5.87 -0.69 -25.73
CA THR A 209 6.28 0.68 -26.05
C THR A 209 5.05 1.47 -26.41
N VAL A 210 4.89 2.63 -25.77
CA VAL A 210 3.79 3.55 -26.05
C VAL A 210 4.25 4.52 -27.13
N GLN A 211 3.71 4.41 -28.34
CA GLN A 211 3.96 5.37 -29.43
C GLN A 211 2.72 6.21 -29.68
N ALA A 212 2.87 7.54 -29.70
CA ALA A 212 1.79 8.45 -30.06
C ALA A 212 1.57 8.41 -31.58
N LEU A 213 0.31 8.35 -31.98
CA LEU A 213 -0.16 8.37 -33.36
C LEU A 213 -1.24 9.44 -33.49
N ASP A 214 -1.25 10.14 -34.62
CA ASP A 214 -2.37 11.00 -34.97
C ASP A 214 -3.57 10.14 -35.39
N SER A 215 -4.75 10.48 -34.87
CA SER A 215 -6.02 9.86 -35.24
C SER A 215 -6.29 10.12 -36.72
N LYS A 216 -6.65 9.07 -37.47
CA LYS A 216 -7.16 9.21 -38.84
C LYS A 216 -8.68 9.43 -38.89
N ALA A 217 -9.36 9.48 -37.75
CA ALA A 217 -10.81 9.66 -37.67
C ALA A 217 -11.18 11.13 -37.36
N PRO A 218 -12.23 11.68 -38.02
CA PRO A 218 -12.77 13.01 -37.71
C PRO A 218 -13.43 13.08 -36.33
#